data_AF-A0A953S784-F1
#
_entry.id   AF-A0A953S784-F1
#
_cell.length_a   1.000
_cell.length_b   1.000
_cell.length_c   1.000
_cell.angle_alpha   90.00
_cell.angle_beta   90.00
_cell.angle_gamma   90.00
#
_symmetry.space_group_name_H-M   'P 1'
#
loop_
_entity.id
_entity.type
_entity.pdbx_description
1 polymer ?
#
loop_
_entity_poly.entity_id
_entity_poly.type
_entity_poly.pdbx_seq_one_letter_code
_entity_poly.pdbx_strand_id
1 'polypeptide(L)'
;MSQSDGKLGRKLEEAIVALLSQRSVEDAARVADVTPRTLYRWMKEPEFDAAYRKTKRAAFGQSIARLHHLSSAAVATLGKIMFDSMTRRRPE
;
A
#
# COMPACT_ATOMS: atom_id res chain seq x y z
N MET A 1 -32.83 -14.01 8.84
CA MET A 1 -31.43 -13.64 8.54
C MET A 1 -31.38 -13.35 7.05
N SER A 2 -31.25 -12.08 6.69
CA SER A 2 -31.66 -11.54 5.39
C SER A 2 -30.56 -11.70 4.34
N GLN A 3 -30.90 -12.14 3.12
CA GLN A 3 -29.97 -12.27 1.99
C GLN A 3 -29.25 -10.95 1.61
N SER A 4 -29.73 -9.81 2.11
CA SER A 4 -29.16 -8.47 1.92
C SER A 4 -27.77 -8.29 2.55
N ASP A 5 -27.52 -8.90 3.71
CA ASP A 5 -26.31 -8.61 4.49
C ASP A 5 -25.07 -9.27 3.87
N GLY A 6 -25.22 -10.46 3.30
CA GLY A 6 -24.15 -11.16 2.56
C GLY A 6 -23.78 -10.48 1.24
N LYS A 7 -24.77 -9.91 0.54
CA LYS A 7 -24.54 -9.18 -0.71
C LYS A 7 -23.74 -7.89 -0.48
N LEU A 8 -24.03 -7.19 0.63
CA LEU A 8 -23.28 -6.00 1.03
C LEU A 8 -21.83 -6.35 1.38
N GLY A 9 -21.59 -7.44 2.14
CA GLY A 9 -20.24 -7.91 2.44
C GLY A 9 -19.41 -8.18 1.19
N ARG A 10 -19.98 -8.87 0.20
CA ARG A 10 -19.30 -9.15 -1.08
C ARG A 10 -18.94 -7.87 -1.84
N LYS A 11 -19.83 -6.87 -1.88
CA LYS A 11 -19.56 -5.58 -2.52
C LYS A 11 -18.43 -4.81 -1.82
N LEU A 12 -18.29 -4.93 -0.50
CA LEU A 12 -17.16 -4.33 0.22
C LEU A 12 -15.83 -4.99 -0.15
N GLU A 13 -15.81 -6.32 -0.27
CA GLU A 13 -14.61 -7.04 -0.73
C GLU A 13 -14.23 -6.69 -2.17
N GLU A 14 -15.21 -6.66 -3.09
CA GLU A 14 -15.01 -6.23 -4.48
C GLU A 14 -14.47 -4.79 -4.56
N ALA A 15 -14.99 -3.89 -3.72
CA ALA A 15 -14.51 -2.52 -3.62
C ALA A 15 -13.06 -2.41 -3.11
N ILE A 16 -12.66 -3.24 -2.13
CA ILE A 16 -11.27 -3.30 -1.66
C ILE A 16 -10.33 -3.76 -2.79
N VAL A 17 -10.70 -4.80 -3.53
CA VAL A 17 -9.91 -5.30 -4.66
C VAL A 17 -9.81 -4.25 -5.78
N ALA A 18 -10.91 -3.56 -6.07
CA ALA A 18 -10.95 -2.49 -7.06
C ALA A 18 -10.03 -1.32 -6.66
N LEU A 19 -10.06 -0.90 -5.38
CA LEU A 19 -9.19 0.15 -4.84
C LEU A 19 -7.69 -0.20 -4.90
N LEU A 20 -7.33 -1.48 -4.88
CA LEU A 20 -5.94 -1.92 -5.02
C LEU A 20 -5.47 -1.96 -6.47
N SER A 21 -6.40 -2.12 -7.42
CA SER A 21 -6.10 -2.34 -8.83
C SER A 21 -6.16 -1.05 -9.65
N GLN A 22 -6.99 -0.08 -9.23
CA GLN A 22 -7.23 1.16 -9.97
C GLN A 22 -6.42 2.33 -9.43
N ARG A 23 -6.17 3.33 -10.29
CA ARG A 23 -5.38 4.52 -9.96
C ARG A 23 -6.21 5.64 -9.31
N SER A 24 -7.53 5.58 -9.44
CA SER A 24 -8.48 6.57 -8.92
C SER A 24 -9.61 5.89 -8.16
N VAL A 25 -10.26 6.62 -7.25
CA VAL A 25 -11.43 6.12 -6.50
C VAL A 25 -12.63 5.99 -7.44
N GLU A 26 -12.72 6.85 -8.45
CA GLU A 26 -13.78 6.87 -9.44
C GLU A 26 -13.76 5.61 -10.32
N ASP A 27 -12.57 5.21 -10.80
CA ASP A 27 -12.41 3.96 -11.55
C ASP A 27 -12.65 2.73 -10.66
N ALA A 28 -12.19 2.77 -9.41
CA ALA A 28 -12.45 1.70 -8.45
C ALA A 28 -13.96 1.53 -8.19
N ALA A 29 -14.69 2.64 -8.04
CA ALA A 29 -16.14 2.62 -7.84
C ALA A 29 -16.86 2.02 -9.05
N ARG A 30 -16.45 2.38 -10.28
CA ARG A 30 -16.98 1.80 -11.52
C ARG A 30 -16.73 0.30 -11.59
N VAL A 31 -15.52 -0.16 -11.26
CA VAL A 31 -15.15 -1.59 -11.29
C VAL A 31 -15.90 -2.39 -10.22
N ALA A 32 -16.09 -1.82 -9.03
CA ALA A 32 -16.86 -2.43 -7.94
C ALA A 32 -18.39 -2.28 -8.14
N ASP A 33 -18.83 -1.61 -9.21
CA ASP A 33 -20.22 -1.36 -9.54
C ASP A 33 -20.97 -0.71 -8.35
N VAL A 34 -20.41 0.42 -7.90
CA VAL A 34 -20.96 1.31 -6.88
C VAL A 34 -20.76 2.78 -7.29
N THR A 35 -21.54 3.70 -6.70
CA THR A 35 -21.28 5.12 -6.94
C THR A 35 -20.00 5.59 -6.23
N PRO A 36 -19.24 6.55 -6.79
CA PRO A 36 -18.08 7.13 -6.10
C PRO A 36 -18.43 7.67 -4.72
N ARG A 37 -19.59 8.31 -4.55
CA ARG A 37 -20.09 8.79 -3.25
C ARG A 37 -20.21 7.67 -2.22
N THR A 38 -20.74 6.51 -2.63
CA THR A 38 -20.82 5.32 -1.76
C THR A 38 -19.43 4.84 -1.36
N LEU A 39 -18.49 4.76 -2.31
CA LEU A 39 -17.13 4.30 -2.04
C LEU A 39 -16.39 5.26 -1.12
N TYR A 40 -16.50 6.57 -1.34
CA TYR A 40 -15.94 7.59 -0.45
C TYR A 40 -16.53 7.52 0.97
N ARG A 41 -17.82 7.19 1.12
CA ARG A 41 -18.42 6.96 2.44
C ARG A 41 -17.80 5.72 3.09
N TRP A 42 -17.73 4.60 2.38
CA TRP A 42 -17.11 3.37 2.92
C TRP A 42 -15.66 3.58 3.34
N MET A 43 -14.87 4.33 2.57
CA MET A 43 -13.48 4.66 2.94
C MET A 43 -13.35 5.48 4.24
N LYS A 44 -14.44 6.08 4.73
CA LYS A 44 -14.48 6.78 6.02
C LYS A 44 -14.95 5.87 7.16
N GLU A 45 -15.51 4.69 6.85
CA GLU A 45 -15.90 3.71 7.86
C GLU A 45 -14.64 3.02 8.40
N PRO A 46 -14.39 3.03 9.72
CA PRO A 46 -13.17 2.49 10.31
C PRO A 46 -12.88 1.03 9.94
N GLU A 47 -13.92 0.19 9.89
CA GLU A 47 -13.80 -1.23 9.57
C GLU A 47 -13.34 -1.45 8.13
N PHE A 48 -13.89 -0.66 7.19
CA PHE A 48 -13.52 -0.75 5.78
C PHE A 48 -12.12 -0.20 5.53
N ASP A 49 -11.77 0.96 6.12
CA ASP A 49 -10.42 1.50 6.02
C ASP A 49 -9.38 0.54 6.63
N ALA A 50 -9.68 -0.09 7.76
CA ALA A 50 -8.82 -1.11 8.36
C ALA A 50 -8.62 -2.33 7.45
N ALA A 51 -9.71 -2.85 6.87
CA ALA A 51 -9.66 -3.97 5.93
C ALA A 51 -8.88 -3.62 4.64
N TYR A 52 -9.14 -2.45 4.08
CA TYR A 52 -8.42 -1.94 2.91
C TYR A 52 -6.92 -1.80 3.20
N ARG A 53 -6.54 -1.15 4.30
CA ARG A 53 -5.12 -0.97 4.69
C ARG A 53 -4.43 -2.30 4.96
N LYS A 54 -5.10 -3.25 5.63
CA LYS A 54 -4.57 -4.60 5.87
C LYS A 54 -4.26 -5.29 4.53
N THR A 55 -5.21 -5.27 3.61
CA THR A 55 -5.07 -5.91 2.30
C THR A 55 -4.00 -5.22 1.45
N LYS A 56 -3.96 -3.88 1.47
CA LYS A 56 -2.93 -3.08 0.80
C LYS A 56 -1.52 -3.44 1.29
N ARG A 57 -1.32 -3.54 2.61
CA ARG A 57 -0.02 -3.94 3.17
C ARG A 57 0.35 -5.37 2.76
N ALA A 58 -0.59 -6.29 2.75
CA ALA A 58 -0.34 -7.66 2.29
C ALA A 58 0.06 -7.70 0.80
N ALA A 59 -0.64 -6.95 -0.05
CA ALA A 59 -0.37 -6.89 -1.49
C ALA A 59 1.00 -6.28 -1.82
N PHE A 60 1.41 -5.23 -1.10
CA PHE A 60 2.67 -4.52 -1.35
C PHE A 60 3.84 -4.93 -0.45
N GLY A 61 3.63 -5.84 0.52
CA GLY A 61 4.61 -6.15 1.56
C GLY A 61 5.95 -6.62 1.01
N GLN A 62 5.96 -7.49 0.00
CA GLN A 62 7.20 -7.99 -0.61
C GLN A 62 7.98 -6.88 -1.34
N SER A 63 7.29 -6.03 -2.10
CA SER A 63 7.91 -4.91 -2.79
C SER A 63 8.50 -3.90 -1.81
N ILE A 64 7.80 -3.63 -0.71
CA ILE A 64 8.27 -2.74 0.37
C ILE A 64 9.49 -3.35 1.06
N ALA A 65 9.47 -4.65 1.40
CA ALA A 65 10.61 -5.34 2.00
C ALA A 65 11.86 -5.28 1.11
N ARG A 66 11.68 -5.47 -0.20
CA ARG A 66 12.77 -5.36 -1.18
C ARG A 66 13.34 -3.93 -1.25
N LEU A 67 12.49 -2.91 -1.21
CA LEU A 67 12.92 -1.51 -1.15
C LEU A 67 13.75 -1.24 0.11
N HIS A 68 13.29 -1.69 1.28
CA HIS A 68 14.04 -1.53 2.54
C HIS A 68 15.43 -2.19 2.47
N HIS A 69 15.51 -3.40 1.93
CA HIS A 69 16.79 -4.10 1.81
C HIS A 69 17.79 -3.33 0.93
N LEU A 70 17.34 -2.80 -0.21
CA LEU A 70 18.17 -1.99 -1.10
C LEU A 70 18.63 -0.68 -0.43
N SER A 71 17.76 -0.04 0.35
CA SER A 71 18.14 1.16 1.12
C SER A 71 19.26 0.88 2.13
N SER A 72 19.22 -0.26 2.85
CA SER A 72 20.31 -0.65 3.76
C SER A 72 21.64 -0.83 3.01
N ALA A 73 21.61 -1.45 1.83
CA ALA A 73 22.79 -1.61 0.99
C ALA A 73 23.34 -0.25 0.50
N ALA A 74 22.46 0.69 0.14
CA ALA A 74 22.85 2.04 -0.25
C ALA A 74 23.54 2.80 0.90
N VAL A 75 22.97 2.74 2.12
CA VAL A 75 23.56 3.36 3.32
C VAL A 75 24.94 2.77 3.63
N ALA A 76 25.10 1.45 3.55
CA ALA A 76 26.39 0.81 3.76
C ALA A 76 27.44 1.28 2.73
N THR A 77 27.02 1.47 1.48
CA THR A 77 27.89 1.99 0.41
C THR A 77 28.32 3.43 0.70
N LEU A 78 27.40 4.30 1.10
CA LEU A 78 27.71 5.68 1.51
C LEU A 78 28.69 5.71 2.69
N GLY A 79 28.51 4.82 3.68
CA GLY A 79 29.44 4.66 4.79
C GLY A 79 30.85 4.29 4.33
N LYS A 80 30.99 3.29 3.44
CA LYS A 80 32.27 2.90 2.86
C LYS A 80 32.98 4.06 2.17
N ILE A 81 32.25 4.83 1.35
CA ILE A 81 32.81 6.00 0.64
C ILE A 81 33.29 7.05 1.65
N MET A 82 32.51 7.32 2.70
CA MET A 82 32.86 8.29 3.73
C MET A 82 34.15 7.86 4.47
N PHE A 83 34.26 6.60 4.87
CA PHE A 83 35.45 6.09 5.56
C PHE A 83 36.67 5.96 4.62
N ASP A 84 36.51 5.51 3.37
CA ASP A 84 37.61 5.44 2.39
C ASP A 84 38.20 6.84 2.13
N SER A 85 37.34 7.86 2.03
CA SER A 85 37.77 9.25 1.86
C SER A 85 38.58 9.80 3.05
N MET A 86 38.32 9.29 4.26
CA MET A 86 39.02 9.66 5.48
C MET A 86 40.38 8.96 5.57
N THR A 87 40.46 7.68 5.18
CA THR A 87 41.73 6.93 5.14
C THR A 87 42.69 7.42 4.07
N ARG A 88 42.20 7.92 2.93
CA ARG A 88 43.05 8.48 1.86
C ARG A 88 43.60 9.89 2.15
N ARG A 89 43.18 10.54 3.24
CA ARG A 89 43.65 11.88 3.66
C ARG A 89 44.68 11.85 4.80
N ARG A 90 45.50 10.81 4.92
CA ARG A 90 46.74 10.91 5.70
C ARG A 90 47.89 11.33 4.79
N PRO A 91 48.30 12.62 4.77
CA PRO A 91 49.62 12.99 4.28
C PRO A 91 50.67 12.56 5.31
N GLU A 92 51.80 12.06 4.82
CA GLU A 92 53.01 11.78 5.59
C GLU A 92 53.81 13.06 5.86
#